data_AF-A0A535RPD9-F1
#
_entry.id   AF-A0A535RPD9-F1
#
_cell.length_a   1.000
_cell.length_b   1.000
_cell.length_c   1.000
_cell.angle_alpha   90.00
_cell.angle_beta   90.00
_cell.angle_gamma   90.00
#
_symmetry.space_group_name_H-M   'P 1'
#
loop_
_entity.id
_entity.type
_entity.pdbx_description
1 polymer ?
#
loop_
_entity_poly.entity_id
_entity_poly.type
_entity_poly.pdbx_seq_one_letter_code
_entity_poly.pdbx_strand_id
1 'polypeptide(L)'
;MTEQILTALFVFIKTLIAATGYGGIVILMAIESACIPLPSELIMPFAGYLVYTGSMKLLWVATAGAIGCNLGSLVAYEIGYYGGRPLVERYGRWVLMGRRELDWADGFF
;
A
#
# COMPACT_ATOMS: atom_id res chain seq x y z
N MET A 1 -14.97 19.04 -1.61
CA MET A 1 -15.04 17.65 -2.13
C MET A 1 -13.80 16.85 -1.75
N THR A 2 -12.59 17.34 -2.02
CA THR A 2 -11.32 16.70 -1.60
C THR A 2 -11.19 16.52 -0.09
N GLU A 3 -11.53 17.53 0.71
CA GLU A 3 -11.50 17.44 2.19
C GLU A 3 -12.43 16.36 2.76
N GLN A 4 -13.59 16.15 2.12
CA GLN A 4 -14.55 15.11 2.54
C GLN A 4 -14.00 13.72 2.28
N ILE A 5 -13.33 13.51 1.14
CA ILE A 5 -12.67 12.24 0.81
C ILE A 5 -11.54 11.98 1.79
N LEU A 6 -10.69 12.98 2.06
CA LEU A 6 -9.58 12.84 2.98
C LEU A 6 -10.06 12.52 4.40
N THR A 7 -11.13 13.19 4.85
CA THR A 7 -11.75 12.93 6.15
C THR A 7 -12.31 11.51 6.23
N ALA A 8 -13.01 11.05 5.19
CA ALA A 8 -13.55 9.70 5.14
C ALA A 8 -12.45 8.64 5.20
N LEU A 9 -11.37 8.81 4.42
CA LEU A 9 -10.21 7.92 4.44
C LEU A 9 -9.53 7.91 5.81
N PHE A 10 -9.33 9.09 6.40
CA PHE A 10 -8.74 9.20 7.72
C PHE A 10 -9.58 8.50 8.81
N VAL A 11 -10.91 8.68 8.77
CA VAL A 11 -11.83 7.98 9.69
C VAL A 11 -11.75 6.46 9.50
N PHE A 12 -11.69 5.99 8.26
CA PHE A 12 -11.53 4.57 7.96
C PHE A 12 -10.22 4.01 8.53
N ILE A 13 -9.08 4.65 8.24
CA ILE A 13 -7.75 4.27 8.74
C ILE A 13 -7.74 4.25 10.26
N LYS A 14 -8.21 5.34 10.89
CA LYS A 14 -8.28 5.48 12.35
C LYS A 14 -9.10 4.36 12.97
N THR A 15 -10.29 4.08 12.43
CA THR A 15 -11.20 3.06 12.97
C THR A 15 -10.59 1.67 12.84
N LEU A 16 -9.95 1.37 11.72
CA LEU A 16 -9.29 0.09 11.49
C LEU A 16 -8.11 -0.11 12.45
N ILE A 17 -7.23 0.89 12.59
CA ILE A 17 -6.09 0.83 13.51
C ILE A 17 -6.56 0.77 14.97
N ALA A 18 -7.62 1.48 15.33
CA ALA A 18 -8.19 1.40 16.67
C ALA A 18 -8.74 0.00 16.99
N ALA A 19 -9.33 -0.68 16.01
CA ALA A 19 -9.88 -2.02 16.19
C ALA A 19 -8.82 -3.14 16.18
N THR A 20 -7.74 -2.98 15.40
CA THR A 20 -6.78 -4.06 15.11
C THR A 20 -5.35 -3.79 15.58
N GLY A 21 -5.08 -2.58 16.09
CA GLY A 21 -3.77 -2.17 16.57
C GLY A 21 -2.68 -2.25 15.48
N TYR A 22 -1.55 -2.86 15.83
CA TYR A 22 -0.43 -3.07 14.89
C TYR A 22 -0.83 -3.89 13.66
N GLY A 23 -1.78 -4.82 13.78
CA GLY A 23 -2.27 -5.60 12.65
C GLY A 23 -2.94 -4.74 11.58
N GLY A 24 -3.63 -3.68 11.99
CA GLY A 24 -4.22 -2.70 11.07
C GLY A 24 -3.17 -1.96 10.27
N ILE A 25 -2.04 -1.63 10.89
CA ILE A 25 -0.90 -1.01 10.20
C ILE A 25 -0.35 -1.98 9.15
N VAL A 26 -0.13 -3.25 9.49
CA VAL A 26 0.33 -4.27 8.53
C VAL A 26 -0.62 -4.36 7.34
N ILE A 27 -1.92 -4.47 7.59
CA ILE A 27 -2.94 -4.61 6.54
C ILE A 27 -2.97 -3.37 5.64
N LEU A 28 -3.03 -2.17 6.22
CA LEU A 28 -3.12 -0.93 5.45
C LEU A 28 -1.88 -0.71 4.59
N MET A 29 -0.69 -0.94 5.16
CA MET A 29 0.58 -0.83 4.43
C MET A 29 0.73 -1.91 3.36
N ALA A 30 0.20 -3.12 3.58
CA ALA A 30 0.19 -4.17 2.56
C ALA A 30 -0.75 -3.85 1.39
N ILE A 31 -1.93 -3.30 1.66
CA ILE A 31 -2.87 -2.87 0.62
C ILE A 31 -2.27 -1.74 -0.21
N GLU A 32 -1.70 -0.73 0.46
CA GLU A 32 -1.02 0.40 -0.21
C GLU A 32 0.13 -0.09 -1.10
N SER A 33 1.01 -0.93 -0.54
CA SER A 33 2.14 -1.49 -1.27
C SER A 33 1.75 -2.47 -2.39
N ALA A 34 0.55 -3.05 -2.35
CA ALA A 34 -0.03 -3.84 -3.44
C ALA A 34 -0.61 -2.97 -4.59
N CYS A 35 -0.13 -1.74 -4.73
CA CYS A 35 -0.52 -0.75 -5.75
C CYS A 35 -1.98 -0.27 -5.66
N ILE A 36 -2.64 -0.44 -4.51
CA ILE A 36 -3.98 0.15 -4.27
C ILE A 36 -3.77 1.56 -3.72
N PRO A 37 -4.41 2.59 -4.31
CA PRO A 37 -4.17 3.98 -3.92
C PRO A 37 -4.72 4.28 -2.52
N LEU A 38 -3.86 4.11 -1.52
CA LEU A 38 -4.08 4.48 -0.13
C LEU A 38 -2.98 5.48 0.29
N PRO A 39 -3.33 6.62 0.91
CA PRO A 39 -2.34 7.60 1.33
C PRO A 39 -1.56 7.10 2.56
N SER A 40 -0.33 6.63 2.35
CA SER A 40 0.59 6.23 3.43
C SER A 40 0.96 7.41 4.34
N GLU A 41 0.82 8.63 3.82
CA GLU A 41 0.95 9.91 4.54
C GLU A 41 -0.13 10.10 5.61
N LEU A 42 -1.22 9.34 5.60
CA LEU A 42 -2.18 9.34 6.70
C LEU A 42 -1.91 8.21 7.70
N ILE A 43 -1.52 7.04 7.22
CA ILE A 43 -1.34 5.83 8.03
C ILE A 43 -0.17 6.00 9.00
N MET A 44 1.02 6.31 8.49
CA MET A 44 2.24 6.34 9.30
C MET A 44 2.32 7.54 10.25
N PRO A 45 1.91 8.76 9.86
CA PRO A 45 1.83 9.88 10.80
C PRO A 45 0.81 9.66 11.92
N PHE A 46 -0.34 9.04 11.63
CA PHE A 46 -1.30 8.67 12.67
C PHE A 46 -0.74 7.59 13.61
N ALA A 47 -0.05 6.58 13.08
CA ALA A 47 0.64 5.60 13.91
C ALA A 47 1.74 6.25 14.77
N GLY A 48 2.47 7.23 14.22
CA GLY A 48 3.44 8.04 14.95
C GLY A 48 2.80 8.87 16.07
N TYR A 49 1.60 9.41 15.84
CA TYR A 49 0.80 10.06 16.89
C TYR A 49 0.44 9.08 18.02
N LEU A 50 0.03 7.84 17.70
CA LEU A 50 -0.24 6.82 18.72
C LEU A 50 1.00 6.39 19.51
N VAL A 51 2.19 6.49 18.90
CA VAL A 51 3.46 6.30 19.59
C VAL A 51 3.72 7.45 20.55
N TYR A 52 3.49 8.69 20.10
CA TYR A 52 3.65 9.89 20.93
C TYR A 52 2.71 9.89 22.14
N THR A 53 1.45 9.46 21.99
CA THR A 53 0.49 9.34 23.10
C THR A 53 0.77 8.14 24.03
N GLY A 54 1.79 7.34 23.75
CA GLY A 54 2.14 6.14 24.53
C GLY A 54 1.23 4.94 24.30
N SER A 55 0.31 5.00 23.34
CA SER A 55 -0.61 3.91 23.01
C SER A 55 0.06 2.80 22.19
N MET A 56 1.12 3.13 21.44
CA MET A 56 1.92 2.19 20.67
C MET A 56 3.43 2.41 20.91
N LYS A 57 4.25 1.42 20.57
CA LYS A 57 5.72 1.54 20.63
C LYS A 57 6.29 1.74 19.23
N LEU A 58 7.25 2.65 19.12
CA LEU A 58 7.89 3.02 17.84
C LEU A 58 8.41 1.81 17.07
N LEU A 59 9.16 0.93 17.75
CA LEU A 59 9.75 -0.26 17.13
C LEU A 59 8.66 -1.16 16.51
N TRP A 60 7.57 -1.40 17.24
CA TRP A 60 6.48 -2.26 16.74
C TRP A 60 5.72 -1.62 15.59
N VAL A 61 5.51 -0.31 15.60
CA VAL A 61 4.91 0.42 14.47
C VAL A 61 5.82 0.34 13.24
N ALA A 62 7.11 0.59 13.40
CA ALA A 62 8.08 0.54 12.29
C ALA A 62 8.18 -0.87 11.71
N THR A 63 8.26 -1.90 12.56
CA THR A 63 8.30 -3.30 12.12
C THR A 63 6.99 -3.71 11.45
N ALA A 64 5.83 -3.33 11.99
CA ALA A 64 4.53 -3.61 11.39
C ALA A 64 4.40 -2.97 9.99
N GLY A 65 4.84 -1.71 9.85
CA GLY A 65 4.86 -1.04 8.55
C GLY A 65 5.77 -1.75 7.55
N ALA A 66 6.99 -2.09 7.95
CA ALA A 66 7.94 -2.80 7.09
C ALA A 66 7.41 -4.18 6.65
N ILE A 67 6.80 -4.95 7.55
CA ILE A 67 6.17 -6.23 7.23
C ILE A 67 5.01 -6.03 6.25
N GLY A 68 4.15 -5.05 6.49
CA GLY A 68 3.04 -4.72 5.59
C GLY A 68 3.53 -4.42 4.18
N CYS A 69 4.49 -3.50 4.04
CA CYS A 69 5.07 -3.16 2.73
C CYS A 69 5.66 -4.38 2.02
N ASN A 70 6.43 -5.21 2.72
CA ASN A 70 7.02 -6.41 2.12
C ASN A 70 5.94 -7.41 1.66
N LEU A 71 4.87 -7.60 2.43
CA LEU A 71 3.76 -8.47 2.05
C LEU A 71 3.00 -7.93 0.83
N GLY A 72 2.71 -6.63 0.79
CA GLY A 72 2.05 -6.00 -0.35
C GLY A 72 2.90 -6.07 -1.62
N SER A 73 4.19 -5.75 -1.49
CA SER A 73 5.17 -5.85 -2.58
C SER A 73 5.34 -7.28 -3.08
N LEU A 74 5.34 -8.27 -2.19
CA LEU A 74 5.40 -9.69 -2.58
C LEU A 74 4.18 -10.07 -3.42
N VAL A 75 2.97 -9.66 -3.01
CA VAL A 75 1.75 -9.93 -3.78
C VAL A 75 1.82 -9.26 -5.16
N ALA A 76 2.24 -8.00 -5.23
CA ALA A 76 2.42 -7.30 -6.50
C ALA A 76 3.48 -7.99 -7.38
N TYR A 77 4.58 -8.46 -6.79
CA TYR A 77 5.64 -9.20 -7.49
C TYR A 77 5.12 -10.51 -8.06
N GLU A 78 4.43 -11.34 -7.28
CA GLU A 78 3.89 -12.62 -7.75
C GLU A 78 2.88 -12.41 -8.89
N ILE A 79 2.03 -11.37 -8.79
CA ILE A 79 1.11 -11.00 -9.88
C ILE A 79 1.90 -10.62 -11.14
N GLY A 80 2.97 -9.84 -11.01
CA GLY A 80 3.84 -9.48 -12.13
C GLY A 80 4.58 -10.68 -12.72
N TYR A 81 5.07 -11.58 -11.86
CA TYR A 81 5.84 -12.76 -12.24
C TYR A 81 4.99 -13.80 -12.99
N TYR A 82 3.83 -14.18 -12.44
CA TYR A 82 2.94 -15.15 -13.11
C TYR A 82 2.11 -14.52 -14.23
N GLY A 83 1.71 -13.26 -14.08
CA GLY A 83 0.90 -12.55 -15.06
C GLY A 83 1.70 -12.14 -16.29
N GLY A 84 2.94 -11.70 -16.10
CA GLY A 84 3.89 -11.31 -17.14
C GLY A 84 3.31 -10.40 -18.23
N ARG A 85 3.88 -10.53 -19.43
CA ARG A 85 3.45 -9.82 -20.65
C ARG A 85 1.97 -10.01 -21.01
N PRO A 86 1.36 -11.21 -20.94
CA PRO A 86 -0.05 -11.37 -21.32
C PRO A 86 -1.02 -10.67 -20.38
N LEU A 87 -0.71 -10.54 -19.08
CA LEU A 87 -1.55 -9.77 -18.14
C LEU A 87 -1.51 -8.27 -18.47
N VAL A 88 -0.32 -7.73 -18.77
CA VAL A 88 -0.16 -6.33 -19.14
C VAL A 88 -0.69 -6.05 -20.55
N GLU A 89 -0.62 -6.96 -21.50
CA GLU A 89 -1.26 -6.78 -22.80
C GLU A 89 -2.80 -6.77 -22.70
N ARG A 90 -3.37 -7.50 -21.73
CA ARG A 90 -4.82 -7.57 -21.50
C ARG A 90 -5.37 -6.45 -20.64
N TYR A 91 -4.65 -6.05 -19.59
CA TYR A 91 -5.08 -5.05 -18.61
C TYR A 91 -4.24 -3.77 -18.58
N GLY A 92 -3.13 -3.69 -19.32
CA GLY A 92 -2.21 -2.56 -19.31
C GLY A 92 -2.88 -1.24 -19.66
N ARG A 93 -3.93 -1.24 -20.49
CA ARG A 93 -4.73 -0.04 -20.76
C ARG A 93 -5.35 0.57 -19.49
N TRP A 94 -5.64 -0.24 -18.48
CA TRP A 94 -6.17 0.21 -17.18
C TRP A 94 -5.08 0.67 -16.21
N VAL A 95 -3.86 0.18 -16.38
CA VAL A 95 -2.67 0.54 -15.59
C VAL A 95 -1.81 1.58 -16.33
N LEU A 96 -2.34 2.20 -17.39
CA LEU A 96 -1.65 3.18 -18.24
C LEU A 96 -0.33 2.67 -18.85
N MET A 97 -0.19 1.35 -19.05
CA MET A 97 0.93 0.71 -19.74
C MET A 97 0.53 0.23 -21.14
N GLY A 98 1.26 0.68 -22.15
CA GLY A 98 1.13 0.27 -23.53
C GLY A 98 2.21 -0.73 -23.96
N ARG A 99 2.07 -1.23 -25.20
CA ARG A 99 3.03 -2.17 -25.81
C ARG A 99 4.44 -1.59 -25.88
N ARG A 100 4.55 -0.28 -26.14
CA ARG A 100 5.84 0.41 -26.25
C ARG A 100 6.62 0.40 -24.93
N GLU A 101 5.95 0.58 -23.79
CA GLU A 101 6.62 0.52 -22.48
C GLU A 101 7.06 -0.90 -22.14
N LEU A 102 6.24 -1.91 -22.49
CA LEU A 102 6.62 -3.32 -22.37
C LEU A 102 7.87 -3.65 -23.21
N ASP A 103 7.89 -3.25 -24.48
CA ASP A 103 9.03 -3.52 -25.37
C ASP A 103 10.31 -2.82 -24.87
N TRP A 104 10.17 -1.64 -24.26
CA TRP A 104 11.28 -0.95 -23.59
C TRP A 104 11.79 -1.71 -22.36
N ALA A 105 10.87 -2.22 -21.53
CA ALA A 105 11.23 -3.01 -20.35
C ALA A 105 11.93 -4.32 -20.74
N ASP A 106 11.41 -5.04 -21.75
CA ASP A 106 11.99 -6.27 -22.29
C ASP A 106 13.39 -6.04 -22.90
N GLY A 107 13.68 -4.84 -23.39
CA GLY A 107 15.01 -4.48 -23.90
C GLY A 107 15.99 -4.02 -22.84
N PHE A 108 15.51 -3.61 -21.66
CA PHE A 108 16.34 -3.09 -20.57
C PHE A 108 16.79 -4.19 -19.59
N PHE A 109 15.91 -5.17 -19.30
CA PHE A 109 16.15 -6.28 -18.38
C PHE A 109 16.56 -7.56 -19.12
#